data_AF-A0A835GWA5-F1
#
_entry.id   AF-A0A835GWA5-F1
#
_cell.length_a   1.000
_cell.length_b   1.000
_cell.length_c   1.000
_cell.angle_alpha   90.00
_cell.angle_beta   90.00
_cell.angle_gamma   90.00
#
_symmetry.space_group_name_H-M   'P 1'
#
loop_
_entity.id
_entity.type
_entity.pdbx_description
1 polymer ?
#
loop_
_entity_poly.entity_id
_entity_poly.type
_entity_poly.pdbx_seq_one_letter_code
_entity_poly.pdbx_strand_id
1 'polypeptide(L)'
;MAIGDFNIVATSSKKKGGHHPNQRARNEFVDFINNNSLRDITTLGLRNIWLEHPQFMDLVRESWYEPMADAPIRLVMRKLKRLKITMKEWHKITY
;
A
#
# COMPACT_ATOMS: atom_id res chain seq x y z
N MET A 1 12.08 -16.70 4.87
CA MET A 1 11.44 -15.50 4.27
C MET A 1 10.23 -15.15 5.14
N ALA A 2 10.18 -13.94 5.68
CA ALA A 2 9.09 -13.47 6.53
C ALA A 2 8.45 -12.23 5.89
N ILE A 3 7.13 -12.23 5.73
CA ILE A 3 6.33 -11.11 5.21
C ILE A 3 5.21 -10.86 6.21
N GLY A 4 5.04 -9.62 6.66
CA GLY A 4 4.02 -9.24 7.63
C GLY A 4 3.85 -7.73 7.70
N ASP A 5 2.71 -7.31 8.25
CA ASP A 5 2.43 -5.91 8.58
C ASP A 5 2.87 -5.63 10.03
N PHE A 6 4.14 -5.25 10.19
CA PHE A 6 4.74 -5.00 11.51
C PHE A 6 4.34 -3.65 12.11
N ASN A 7 3.65 -2.78 11.35
CA ASN A 7 3.26 -1.44 11.77
C ASN A 7 4.42 -0.60 12.37
N ILE A 8 5.67 -0.87 11.95
CA ILE A 8 6.89 -0.20 12.40
C ILE A 8 7.49 0.59 11.24
N VAL A 9 7.73 1.88 11.46
CA VAL A 9 8.44 2.75 10.52
C VAL A 9 9.95 2.60 10.73
N ALA A 10 10.57 1.69 9.97
CA ALA A 10 12.01 1.41 10.08
C ALA A 10 12.90 2.58 9.62
N THR A 11 12.41 3.43 8.71
CA THR A 11 13.12 4.62 8.22
C THR A 11 12.19 5.83 8.10
N SER A 12 12.65 6.98 8.60
CA SER A 12 11.90 8.25 8.60
C SER A 12 11.47 8.67 7.20
N SER A 13 12.28 8.34 6.18
CA SER A 13 12.03 8.62 4.76
C SER A 13 10.88 7.82 4.16
N LYS A 14 10.45 6.71 4.78
CA LYS A 14 9.29 5.90 4.34
C LYS A 14 7.95 6.50 4.80
N LYS A 15 7.94 7.36 5.82
CA LYS A 15 6.71 7.90 6.42
C LYS A 15 6.24 9.17 5.70
N LYS A 16 4.99 9.18 5.21
CA LYS A 16 4.28 10.39 4.75
C LYS A 16 3.15 10.71 5.76
N GLY A 17 3.31 11.78 6.56
CA GLY A 17 2.31 12.27 7.55
C GLY A 17 2.25 11.52 8.91
N GLY A 18 1.62 12.12 9.94
CA GLY A 18 1.19 11.48 11.22
C GLY A 18 2.11 11.59 12.46
N HIS A 19 1.60 11.17 13.64
CA HIS A 19 2.25 11.18 14.98
C HIS A 19 3.62 10.47 15.02
N HIS A 20 4.59 11.00 15.77
CA HIS A 20 5.97 10.50 15.80
C HIS A 20 6.05 8.98 16.07
N PRO A 21 6.86 8.22 15.30
CA PRO A 21 7.01 6.78 15.53
C PRO A 21 7.60 6.51 16.92
N ASN A 22 7.15 5.45 17.59
CA ASN A 22 7.76 5.01 18.85
C ASN A 22 9.21 4.56 18.59
N GLN A 23 10.16 5.41 18.99
CA GLN A 23 11.57 5.25 18.66
C GLN A 23 12.20 4.03 19.35
N ARG A 24 11.68 3.64 20.52
CA ARG A 24 12.11 2.44 21.24
C ARG A 24 11.75 1.17 20.47
N ALA A 25 10.48 1.04 20.06
CA ALA A 25 10.02 -0.10 19.27
C ALA A 25 10.73 -0.20 17.91
N ARG A 26 11.05 0.94 17.29
CA ARG A 26 11.87 0.99 16.07
C ARG A 26 13.27 0.42 16.29
N ASN A 27 13.95 0.85 17.35
CA ASN A 27 15.32 0.42 17.63
C ASN A 27 15.38 -1.08 17.94
N GLU A 28 14.48 -1.58 18.81
CA GLU A 28 14.38 -3.02 19.14
C GLU A 28 14.17 -3.88 17.87
N PHE A 29 13.37 -3.39 16.92
CA PHE A 29 13.14 -4.08 15.65
C PHE A 29 14.36 -4.05 14.73
N VAL A 30 15.07 -2.91 14.65
CA VAL A 30 16.31 -2.81 13.87
C VAL A 30 17.39 -3.73 14.45
N ASP A 31 17.52 -3.80 15.77
CA ASP A 31 18.45 -4.70 16.44
C ASP A 31 18.11 -6.16 16.17
N PHE A 32 16.83 -6.53 16.19
CA PHE A 32 16.39 -7.87 15.79
C PHE A 32 16.79 -8.22 14.36
N ILE A 33 16.59 -7.31 13.41
CA ILE A 33 16.98 -7.51 12.00
C ILE A 33 18.50 -7.72 11.89
N ASN A 34 19.29 -6.86 12.54
CA ASN A 34 20.75 -6.92 12.50
C ASN A 34 21.30 -8.18 13.17
N ASN A 35 20.82 -8.51 14.37
CA ASN A 35 21.29 -9.67 15.15
C ASN A 35 20.99 -11.00 14.47
N ASN A 36 19.90 -11.06 13.69
CA ASN A 36 19.54 -12.27 12.95
C ASN A 36 20.11 -12.28 11.51
N SER A 37 21.00 -11.33 11.17
CA SER A 37 21.54 -11.15 9.81
C SER A 37 20.44 -11.09 8.74
N LEU A 38 19.26 -10.60 9.13
CA LEU A 38 18.14 -10.45 8.23
C LEU A 38 18.40 -9.23 7.36
N ARG A 39 18.21 -9.39 6.05
CA ARG A 39 18.22 -8.26 5.13
C ARG A 39 16.81 -7.71 5.09
N ASP A 40 16.62 -6.43 5.41
CA ASP A 40 15.42 -5.71 5.00
C ASP A 40 15.45 -5.69 3.46
N ILE A 41 14.72 -6.65 2.86
CA ILE A 41 14.34 -6.58 1.46
C ILE A 41 13.30 -5.48 1.42
N THR A 42 13.76 -4.24 1.54
CA THR A 42 12.89 -3.08 1.40
C THR A 42 12.24 -3.30 0.05
N THR A 43 10.92 -3.45 0.06
CA THR A 43 10.11 -3.47 -1.16
C THR A 43 10.07 -2.06 -1.73
N LEU A 44 11.25 -1.46 -1.94
CA LEU A 44 11.49 -0.19 -2.62
C LEU A 44 10.78 -0.23 -3.97
N GLY A 45 10.75 -1.41 -4.59
CA GLY A 45 9.99 -1.69 -5.80
C GLY A 45 8.47 -1.73 -5.66
N LEU A 46 7.86 -1.76 -4.46
CA LEU A 46 6.41 -1.63 -4.25
C LEU A 46 6.01 -0.22 -3.80
N ARG A 47 6.98 0.68 -3.62
CA ARG A 47 6.69 2.06 -3.26
C ARG A 47 6.10 2.74 -4.49
N ASN A 48 4.79 2.92 -4.46
CA ASN A 48 4.06 3.79 -5.38
C ASN A 48 4.11 3.43 -6.88
N ILE A 49 4.50 2.23 -7.29
CA ILE A 49 4.51 1.85 -8.73
C ILE A 49 3.19 2.20 -9.41
N TRP A 50 2.10 2.02 -8.68
CA TRP A 50 0.75 2.32 -9.11
C TRP A 50 0.60 3.84 -9.27
N LEU A 51 0.93 4.64 -8.25
CA LEU A 51 0.83 6.10 -8.31
C LEU A 51 1.79 6.75 -9.32
N GLU A 52 2.90 6.10 -9.64
CA GLU A 52 3.88 6.54 -10.63
C GLU A 52 3.49 6.07 -12.05
N HIS A 53 2.57 5.11 -12.18
CA HIS A 53 2.12 4.62 -13.48
C HIS A 53 1.23 5.67 -14.16
N PRO A 54 1.54 6.13 -15.39
CA PRO A 54 0.80 7.20 -16.06
C PRO A 54 -0.71 6.95 -16.14
N GLN A 55 -1.12 5.70 -16.39
CA GLN A 55 -2.53 5.31 -16.55
C GLN A 55 -3.27 5.04 -15.23
N PHE A 56 -2.60 5.09 -14.07
CA PHE A 56 -3.23 4.69 -12.80
C PHE A 56 -4.39 5.61 -12.42
N MET A 57 -4.21 6.92 -12.54
CA MET A 57 -5.27 7.87 -12.20
C MET A 57 -6.47 7.75 -13.14
N ASP A 58 -6.24 7.39 -14.40
CA ASP A 58 -7.32 7.18 -15.38
C ASP A 58 -8.09 5.89 -15.06
N LEU A 59 -7.39 4.79 -14.74
CA LEU A 59 -8.00 3.54 -14.25
C LEU A 59 -8.87 3.77 -13.01
N VAL A 60 -8.38 4.55 -12.04
CA VAL A 60 -9.13 4.91 -10.84
C VAL A 60 -10.37 5.71 -11.21
N ARG A 61 -10.25 6.71 -12.08
CA ARG A 61 -11.39 7.54 -12.52
C ARG A 61 -12.44 6.72 -13.24
N GLU A 62 -12.06 5.94 -14.24
CA GLU A 62 -12.98 5.07 -14.99
C GLU A 62 -13.73 4.14 -14.03
N SER A 63 -12.99 3.46 -13.14
CA SER A 63 -13.60 2.59 -12.15
C SER A 63 -14.43 3.32 -11.08
N TRP A 64 -14.17 4.60 -10.80
CA TRP A 64 -14.86 5.32 -9.73
C TRP A 64 -16.13 6.03 -10.21
N TYR A 65 -16.11 6.56 -11.43
CA TYR A 65 -17.21 7.34 -12.01
C TYR A 65 -18.22 6.50 -12.79
N GLU A 66 -17.92 5.22 -13.09
CA GLU A 66 -18.89 4.34 -13.71
C GLU A 66 -20.21 4.27 -12.89
N PRO A 67 -21.36 4.57 -13.52
CA PRO A 67 -22.64 4.79 -12.85
C PRO A 67 -23.11 3.53 -12.11
N MET A 68 -23.65 3.74 -10.91
CA MET A 68 -24.15 2.65 -10.07
C MET A 68 -25.30 3.18 -9.21
N ALA A 69 -26.46 2.55 -9.30
CA ALA A 69 -27.63 2.88 -8.50
C ALA A 69 -27.62 2.05 -7.20
N ASP A 70 -27.33 2.70 -6.07
CA ASP A 70 -27.45 2.09 -4.75
C ASP A 70 -27.54 3.16 -3.64
N ALA A 71 -27.90 2.76 -2.43
CA ALA A 71 -27.84 3.62 -1.26
C ALA A 71 -26.40 4.07 -0.97
N PRO A 72 -26.17 5.30 -0.46
CA PRO A 72 -24.84 5.92 -0.39
C PRO A 72 -23.73 5.06 0.23
N ILE A 73 -24.01 4.41 1.37
CA ILE A 73 -23.01 3.57 2.06
C ILE A 73 -22.66 2.32 1.24
N ARG A 74 -23.65 1.67 0.64
CA ARG A 74 -23.42 0.46 -0.17
C ARG A 74 -22.81 0.81 -1.53
N LEU A 75 -23.15 1.97 -2.08
CA LEU A 75 -22.54 2.54 -3.28
C LEU A 75 -21.02 2.71 -3.08
N VAL A 76 -20.60 3.34 -1.97
CA VAL A 76 -19.18 3.50 -1.66
C VAL A 76 -18.49 2.14 -1.49
N MET A 77 -19.08 1.21 -0.73
CA MET A 77 -18.51 -0.13 -0.56
C MET A 77 -18.36 -0.88 -1.89
N ARG A 78 -19.36 -0.81 -2.78
CA ARG A 78 -19.30 -1.46 -4.09
C ARG A 78 -18.27 -0.80 -5.00
N LYS A 79 -18.16 0.53 -5.00
CA LYS A 79 -17.11 1.25 -5.75
C LYS A 79 -15.71 0.83 -5.29
N LEU A 80 -15.48 0.70 -3.98
CA LEU A 80 -14.20 0.22 -3.44
C LEU A 80 -13.93 -1.24 -3.80
N LYS A 81 -14.94 -2.12 -3.73
CA LYS A 81 -14.81 -3.52 -4.15
C LYS A 81 -14.47 -3.64 -5.63
N ARG A 82 -15.16 -2.88 -6.49
CA ARG A 82 -14.89 -2.82 -7.94
C ARG A 82 -13.47 -2.34 -8.19
N LEU A 83 -13.09 -1.20 -7.62
CA LEU A 83 -11.75 -0.64 -7.77
C LEU A 83 -10.66 -1.66 -7.38
N LYS A 84 -10.84 -2.38 -6.26
CA LYS A 84 -9.93 -3.46 -5.84
C LYS A 84 -9.81 -4.57 -6.89
N ILE A 85 -10.92 -4.99 -7.50
CA ILE A 85 -10.92 -6.03 -8.54
C ILE A 85 -10.23 -5.52 -9.80
N THR A 86 -10.61 -4.34 -10.30
CA THR A 86 -10.02 -3.69 -11.46
C THR A 86 -8.51 -3.54 -11.29
N MET A 87 -8.07 -3.08 -10.12
CA MET A 87 -6.66 -2.98 -9.75
C MET A 87 -5.92 -4.32 -9.82
N LYS A 88 -6.53 -5.40 -9.34
CA LYS A 88 -5.94 -6.74 -9.40
C LYS A 88 -5.78 -7.24 -10.83
N GLU A 89 -6.78 -7.06 -11.68
CA GLU A 89 -6.69 -7.48 -13.08
C GLU A 89 -5.68 -6.64 -13.85
N TRP A 90 -5.69 -5.33 -13.63
CA TRP A 90 -4.70 -4.42 -14.22
C TRP A 90 -3.26 -4.77 -13.84
N HIS A 91 -3.02 -5.18 -12.58
CA HIS A 91 -1.70 -5.60 -12.13
C HIS A 91 -1.17 -6.81 -12.92
N LYS A 92 -2.01 -7.82 -13.18
CA LYS A 92 -1.63 -9.03 -13.96
C LYS A 92 -1.25 -8.72 -15.41
N ILE A 93 -1.81 -7.64 -15.97
CA ILE A 93 -1.55 -7.23 -17.35
C ILE A 93 -0.27 -6.37 -17.41
N THR A 94 0.01 -5.62 -16.36
CA THR A 94 1.09 -4.64 -16.32
C THR A 94 2.42 -5.22 -15.80
N TYR A 95 2.38 -6.30 -15.00
CA TYR A 95 3.52 -6.96 -14.37
C TYR A 95 3.36 -8.48 -14.40
#